data_AF-A0A831W2I8-F1
#
_entry.id   AF-A0A831W2I8-F1
#
_cell.length_a   1.000
_cell.length_b   1.000
_cell.length_c   1.000
_cell.angle_alpha   90.00
_cell.angle_beta   90.00
_cell.angle_gamma   90.00
#
_symmetry.space_group_name_H-M   'P 1'
#
loop_
_entity.id
_entity.type
_entity.pdbx_description
1 polymer ?
#
loop_
_entity_poly.entity_id
_entity_poly.type
_entity_poly.pdbx_seq_one_letter_code
_entity_poly.pdbx_strand_id
1 'polypeptide(L)'
;MAEKSFQPLIDCHRRELLELWRNNIDVFTVLEPLLKHQGEAVVEGFYRRLLAHPQAAEFLSTEIVNQRLRQGVASWLAYTFLGAHAQTVEEFLEYQARLGRMHADIDIPLNLFLLGLRALKAELLDKVEHLEP
;
A
#
# COMPACT_ATOMS: atom_id res chain seq x y z
N MET A 1 13.56 -33.09 -4.06
CA MET A 1 12.30 -32.51 -4.55
C MET A 1 12.66 -31.27 -5.34
N ALA A 2 12.24 -31.15 -6.60
CA ALA A 2 12.48 -29.92 -7.35
C ALA A 2 11.69 -28.78 -6.71
N GLU A 3 12.35 -27.66 -6.43
CA GLU A 3 11.72 -26.45 -5.94
C GLU A 3 10.68 -25.99 -6.97
N LYS A 4 9.44 -25.78 -6.53
CA LYS A 4 8.38 -25.31 -7.43
C LYS A 4 8.68 -23.85 -7.78
N SER A 5 8.95 -23.59 -9.05
CA SER A 5 9.09 -22.23 -9.56
C SER A 5 7.73 -21.52 -9.53
N PHE A 6 7.71 -20.30 -8.98
CA PHE A 6 6.56 -19.40 -9.01
C PHE A 6 6.56 -18.47 -10.23
N GLN A 7 7.49 -18.64 -11.18
CA GLN A 7 7.65 -17.75 -12.34
C GLN A 7 6.35 -17.54 -13.14
N PRO A 8 5.54 -18.57 -13.44
CA PRO A 8 4.30 -18.37 -14.20
C PRO A 8 3.28 -17.46 -13.49
N LEU A 9 3.25 -17.50 -12.15
CA LEU A 9 2.39 -16.62 -11.36
C LEU A 9 2.89 -15.18 -11.38
N ILE A 10 4.22 -14.99 -11.27
CA ILE A 10 4.87 -13.67 -11.38
C ILE A 10 4.60 -13.06 -12.76
N ASP A 11 4.69 -13.85 -13.83
CA ASP A 11 4.43 -13.39 -15.20
C ASP A 11 2.97 -12.97 -15.39
N CYS A 12 2.02 -13.73 -14.81
CA CYS A 12 0.60 -13.39 -14.82
C CYS A 12 0.34 -12.08 -14.08
N HIS A 13 0.90 -11.95 -12.88
CA HIS A 13 0.76 -10.75 -12.05
C HIS A 13 1.32 -9.51 -12.75
N ARG A 14 2.49 -9.62 -13.39
CA ARG A 14 3.08 -8.51 -14.17
C ARG A 14 2.16 -8.05 -15.30
N ARG A 15 1.60 -9.00 -16.07
CA ARG A 15 0.71 -8.68 -17.19
C ARG A 15 -0.56 -7.97 -16.69
N GLU A 16 -1.20 -8.51 -15.67
CA GLU A 16 -2.43 -7.92 -15.10
C GLU A 16 -2.18 -6.54 -14.50
N LEU A 17 -1.02 -6.32 -13.87
CA LEU A 17 -0.65 -5.01 -13.34
C LEU A 17 -0.45 -3.97 -14.46
N LEU A 18 0.22 -4.33 -15.55
CA LEU A 18 0.38 -3.45 -16.71
C LEU A 18 -0.97 -3.11 -17.36
N GLU A 19 -1.88 -4.08 -17.46
CA GLU A 19 -3.24 -3.84 -17.96
C GLU A 19 -4.02 -2.92 -17.02
N LEU A 20 -3.92 -3.13 -15.71
CA LEU A 20 -4.55 -2.27 -14.71
C LEU A 20 -4.05 -0.83 -14.83
N TRP A 21 -2.73 -0.62 -14.91
CA TRP A 21 -2.16 0.72 -15.06
C TRP A 21 -2.61 1.40 -16.35
N ARG A 22 -2.55 0.68 -17.48
CA ARG A 22 -2.95 1.21 -18.79
C ARG A 22 -4.43 1.58 -18.84
N ASN A 23 -5.29 0.77 -18.23
CA ASN A 23 -6.73 0.95 -18.30
C ASN A 23 -7.30 1.96 -17.29
N ASN A 24 -6.48 2.43 -16.34
CA ASN A 24 -6.92 3.32 -15.26
C ASN A 24 -5.99 4.54 -15.11
N ILE A 25 -5.47 5.06 -16.23
CA ILE A 25 -4.55 6.20 -16.21
C ILE A 25 -5.17 7.45 -15.57
N ASP A 26 -6.47 7.64 -15.81
CA ASP A 26 -7.33 8.66 -15.21
C ASP A 26 -7.37 8.57 -13.68
N VAL A 27 -7.41 7.37 -13.11
CA VAL A 27 -7.34 7.17 -11.65
C VAL A 27 -6.04 7.75 -11.07
N PHE A 28 -4.90 7.55 -11.74
CA PHE A 28 -3.64 8.13 -11.30
C PHE A 28 -3.66 9.66 -11.37
N THR A 29 -4.29 10.25 -12.40
CA THR A 29 -4.39 11.72 -12.50
C THR A 29 -5.20 12.36 -11.37
N VAL A 30 -6.12 11.62 -10.75
CA VAL A 30 -6.89 12.07 -9.58
C VAL A 30 -6.14 11.78 -8.28
N LEU A 31 -5.62 10.56 -8.12
CA LEU A 31 -4.99 10.14 -6.88
C LEU A 31 -3.63 10.81 -6.65
N GLU A 32 -2.88 11.14 -7.71
CA GLU A 32 -1.58 11.78 -7.58
C GLU A 32 -1.63 13.15 -6.87
N PRO A 33 -2.43 14.14 -7.34
CA PRO A 33 -2.58 15.40 -6.63
C PRO A 33 -3.26 15.24 -5.27
N LEU A 34 -4.27 14.36 -5.15
CA LEU A 34 -4.92 14.07 -3.88
C LEU A 34 -3.91 13.61 -2.83
N LEU A 35 -3.03 12.68 -3.17
CA LEU A 35 -2.02 12.17 -2.24
C LEU A 35 -0.92 13.18 -1.91
N LYS A 36 -0.59 14.09 -2.84
CA LYS A 36 0.31 15.21 -2.54
C LYS A 36 -0.27 16.17 -1.49
N HIS A 37 -1.58 16.38 -1.51
CA HIS A 37 -2.24 17.32 -0.59
C HIS A 37 -2.77 16.67 0.69
N GLN A 38 -3.24 15.43 0.60
CA GLN A 38 -3.99 14.74 1.66
C GLN A 38 -3.34 13.41 2.10
N GLY A 39 -2.16 13.06 1.58
CA GLY A 39 -1.48 11.81 1.90
C GLY A 39 -1.22 11.64 3.40
N GLU A 40 -0.79 12.70 4.09
CA GLU A 40 -0.63 12.66 5.56
C GLU A 40 -1.94 12.36 6.28
N ALA A 41 -3.06 12.95 5.85
CA ALA A 41 -4.36 12.69 6.44
C ALA A 41 -4.83 11.24 6.20
N VAL A 42 -4.59 10.68 5.02
CA VAL A 42 -4.87 9.27 4.70
C VAL A 42 -4.07 8.34 5.61
N VAL A 43 -2.77 8.63 5.79
CA VAL A 43 -1.87 7.88 6.65
C VAL A 43 -2.34 7.96 8.11
N GLU A 44 -2.66 9.14 8.63
CA GLU A 44 -3.17 9.29 10.00
C GLU A 44 -4.51 8.58 10.23
N GLY A 45 -5.41 8.61 9.25
CA GLY A 45 -6.67 7.85 9.30
C GLY A 45 -6.44 6.34 9.38
N PHE A 46 -5.50 5.82 8.58
CA PHE A 46 -5.06 4.43 8.64
C PHE A 46 -4.55 4.05 10.04
N TYR A 47 -3.66 4.85 10.63
CA TYR A 47 -3.13 4.57 11.98
C TYR A 47 -4.20 4.60 13.04
N ARG A 48 -5.07 5.60 13.00
CA ARG A 48 -6.15 5.76 13.97
C ARG A 48 -7.04 4.51 13.98
N ARG A 49 -7.34 3.96 12.80
CA ARG A 49 -8.14 2.73 12.68
C ARG A 49 -7.41 1.50 13.23
N LEU A 50 -6.11 1.36 12.99
CA LEU A 50 -5.34 0.24 13.53
C LEU A 50 -5.17 0.32 15.05
N LEU A 51 -4.81 1.49 15.57
CA LEU A 51 -4.63 1.72 17.01
C LEU A 51 -5.93 1.55 17.82
N ALA A 52 -7.09 1.74 17.18
CA ALA A 52 -8.38 1.47 17.80
C ALA A 52 -8.64 -0.02 18.05
N HIS A 53 -7.90 -0.93 17.40
CA HIS A 53 -8.02 -2.37 17.62
C HIS A 53 -6.93 -2.86 18.58
N PRO A 54 -7.26 -3.39 19.78
CA PRO A 54 -6.28 -3.72 20.82
C PRO A 54 -5.14 -4.63 20.32
N GLN A 55 -5.47 -5.71 19.60
CA GLN A 55 -4.46 -6.64 19.10
C GLN A 55 -3.61 -6.06 17.95
N ALA A 56 -4.11 -5.07 17.23
CA ALA A 56 -3.32 -4.42 16.18
C ALA A 56 -2.34 -3.40 16.82
N ALA A 57 -2.78 -2.72 17.88
CA ALA A 57 -1.96 -1.79 18.64
C ALA A 57 -0.73 -2.45 19.28
N GLU A 58 -0.78 -3.75 19.60
CA GLU A 58 0.37 -4.52 20.09
C GLU A 58 1.57 -4.47 19.11
N PHE A 59 1.30 -4.52 17.80
CA PHE A 59 2.31 -4.42 16.73
C PHE A 59 2.80 -2.98 16.50
N LEU A 60 2.15 -1.99 17.10
CA LEU A 60 2.38 -0.56 16.92
C LEU A 60 2.85 0.11 18.21
N SER A 61 3.28 -0.68 19.21
CA SER A 61 3.37 -0.26 20.61
C SER A 61 4.55 0.67 20.93
N THR A 62 5.52 0.83 20.04
CA THR A 62 6.62 1.80 20.24
C THR A 62 6.46 3.02 19.35
N GLU A 63 6.78 4.20 19.89
CA GLU A 63 6.77 5.47 19.16
C GLU A 63 7.67 5.41 17.89
N ILE A 64 8.80 4.71 17.98
CA ILE A 64 9.73 4.51 16.86
C ILE A 64 9.08 3.68 15.75
N VAL A 65 8.35 2.61 16.09
CA VAL A 65 7.61 1.81 15.11
C VAL A 65 6.48 2.64 14.50
N ASN A 66 5.78 3.45 15.30
CA ASN A 66 4.73 4.34 14.80
C ASN A 66 5.23 5.35 13.77
N GLN A 67 6.37 5.99 14.03
CA GLN A 67 6.96 6.99 13.13
C GLN A 67 7.49 6.34 11.84
N ARG A 68 8.20 5.20 11.96
CA ARG A 68 8.73 4.48 10.80
C ARG A 68 7.63 3.91 9.93
N LEU A 69 6.58 3.35 10.53
CA LEU A 69 5.46 2.84 9.76
C LEU A 69 4.78 3.99 9.01
N ARG A 70 4.57 5.16 9.65
CA ARG A 70 3.93 6.32 9.00
C ARG A 70 4.65 6.72 7.72
N GLN A 71 5.96 6.86 7.82
CA GLN A 71 6.82 7.15 6.68
C GLN A 71 6.77 6.03 5.64
N GLY A 72 6.75 4.77 6.08
CA GLY A 72 6.63 3.60 5.21
C GLY A 72 5.33 3.57 4.39
N VAL A 73 4.19 3.82 5.04
CA VAL A 73 2.86 3.83 4.38
C VAL A 73 2.73 5.03 3.46
N ALA A 74 3.22 6.21 3.86
CA ALA A 74 3.25 7.39 3.00
C ALA A 74 4.09 7.13 1.72
N SER A 75 5.27 6.52 1.90
CA SER A 75 6.15 6.14 0.80
C SER A 75 5.51 5.07 -0.09
N TRP A 76 4.80 4.10 0.49
CA TRP A 76 4.09 3.07 -0.28
C TRP A 76 2.93 3.65 -1.10
N LEU A 77 2.13 4.55 -0.51
CA LEU A 77 1.06 5.26 -1.23
C LEU A 77 1.63 6.06 -2.40
N ALA A 78 2.70 6.80 -2.15
CA ALA A 78 3.41 7.55 -3.16
C ALA A 78 3.91 6.64 -4.29
N TYR A 79 4.61 5.56 -3.95
CA TYR A 79 5.16 4.63 -4.93
C TYR A 79 4.07 3.87 -5.70
N THR A 80 2.90 3.64 -5.10
CA THR A 80 1.79 2.90 -5.73
C THR A 80 0.95 3.76 -6.67
N PHE A 81 0.74 5.03 -6.34
CA PHE A 81 -0.21 5.89 -7.05
C PHE A 81 0.41 7.11 -7.73
N LEU A 82 1.71 7.38 -7.54
CA LEU A 82 2.45 8.40 -8.28
C LEU A 82 3.30 7.78 -9.42
N GLY A 83 3.22 6.44 -9.60
CA GLY A 83 4.29 5.62 -10.18
C GLY A 83 4.16 5.20 -11.65
N ALA A 84 3.03 5.42 -12.34
CA ALA A 84 2.91 4.98 -13.74
C ALA A 84 3.95 5.62 -14.69
N HIS A 85 4.64 6.69 -14.24
CA HIS A 85 5.69 7.38 -14.99
C HIS A 85 7.04 7.47 -14.27
N ALA A 86 7.15 7.01 -13.02
CA ALA A 86 8.35 7.23 -12.18
C ALA A 86 9.22 5.98 -11.98
N GLN A 87 8.75 4.80 -12.41
CA GLN A 87 9.40 3.51 -12.17
C GLN A 87 8.93 2.47 -13.20
N THR A 88 9.71 1.42 -13.38
CA THR A 88 9.35 0.26 -14.19
C THR A 88 8.40 -0.67 -13.42
N VAL A 89 7.69 -1.55 -14.14
CA VAL A 89 6.84 -2.56 -13.49
C VAL A 89 7.68 -3.54 -12.67
N GLU A 90 8.90 -3.85 -13.11
CA GLU A 90 9.85 -4.69 -12.40
C GLU A 90 10.24 -4.09 -11.04
N GLU A 91 10.61 -2.80 -11.01
CA GLU A 91 10.92 -2.09 -9.76
C GLU A 91 9.71 -2.07 -8.80
N PHE A 92 8.50 -1.89 -9.33
CA PHE A 92 7.28 -1.97 -8.53
C PHE A 92 7.09 -3.34 -7.90
N LEU A 93 7.21 -4.41 -8.69
CA LEU A 93 7.04 -5.78 -8.22
C LEU A 93 8.08 -6.16 -7.16
N GLU A 94 9.33 -5.77 -7.36
CA GLU A 94 10.40 -5.97 -6.37
C GLU A 94 10.13 -5.24 -5.06
N TYR A 95 9.60 -4.02 -5.15
CA TYR A 95 9.19 -3.23 -4.00
C TYR A 95 8.04 -3.90 -3.23
N GLN A 96 6.98 -4.35 -3.91
CA GLN A 96 5.87 -5.07 -3.28
C GLN A 96 6.34 -6.39 -2.64
N ALA A 97 7.21 -7.14 -3.30
CA ALA A 97 7.78 -8.36 -2.76
C ALA A 97 8.62 -8.09 -1.50
N ARG A 98 9.38 -7.00 -1.47
CA ARG A 98 10.15 -6.58 -0.29
C ARG A 98 9.23 -6.21 0.88
N LEU A 99 8.13 -5.51 0.62
CA LEU A 99 7.14 -5.22 1.66
C LEU A 99 6.48 -6.49 2.19
N GLY A 100 6.12 -7.43 1.32
CA GLY A 100 5.60 -8.73 1.75
C GLY A 100 6.58 -9.45 2.70
N ARG A 101 7.87 -9.47 2.36
CA ARG A 101 8.92 -10.01 3.25
C ARG A 101 9.00 -9.28 4.58
N MET A 102 9.00 -7.95 4.59
CA MET A 102 9.03 -7.18 5.84
C MET A 102 7.88 -7.52 6.80
N HIS A 103 6.66 -7.75 6.27
CA HIS A 103 5.53 -8.17 7.10
C HIS A 103 5.67 -9.61 7.61
N ALA A 104 6.21 -10.51 6.78
CA ALA A 104 6.47 -11.89 7.17
C ALA A 104 7.60 -12.00 8.22
N ASP A 105 8.65 -11.18 8.10
CA ASP A 105 9.82 -11.20 8.98
C ASP A 105 9.50 -10.85 10.45
N ILE A 106 8.38 -10.15 10.68
CA ILE A 106 7.89 -9.80 12.02
C ILE A 106 6.57 -10.50 12.37
N ASP A 107 6.23 -11.55 11.63
CA ASP A 107 5.04 -12.38 11.83
C ASP A 107 3.72 -11.58 11.89
N ILE A 108 3.56 -10.57 11.03
CA ILE A 108 2.29 -9.85 10.92
C ILE A 108 1.19 -10.85 10.53
N PRO A 109 0.14 -11.01 11.35
CA PRO A 109 -0.97 -11.90 11.01
C PRO A 109 -1.65 -11.45 9.72
N LEU A 110 -2.00 -12.40 8.84
CA LEU A 110 -2.64 -12.09 7.56
C LEU A 110 -3.91 -11.25 7.72
N ASN A 111 -4.71 -11.53 8.75
CA ASN A 111 -5.90 -10.74 9.06
C ASN A 111 -5.58 -9.28 9.45
N LEU A 112 -4.45 -9.02 10.12
CA LEU A 112 -3.98 -7.65 10.41
C LEU A 112 -3.51 -6.95 9.12
N PHE A 113 -2.78 -7.65 8.26
CA PHE A 113 -2.39 -7.11 6.96
C PHE A 113 -3.61 -6.73 6.10
N LEU A 114 -4.59 -7.63 6.00
CA LEU A 114 -5.84 -7.38 5.27
C LEU A 114 -6.67 -6.25 5.89
N LEU A 115 -6.71 -6.15 7.23
CA LEU A 115 -7.32 -5.03 7.94
C LEU A 115 -6.67 -3.71 7.53
N GLY A 116 -5.34 -3.66 7.49
CA GLY A 116 -4.59 -2.49 7.06
C GLY A 116 -4.90 -2.07 5.62
N LEU A 117 -4.90 -3.01 4.68
CA LEU A 117 -5.27 -2.72 3.28
C LEU A 117 -6.70 -2.19 3.15
N ARG A 118 -7.64 -2.76 3.90
CA ARG A 118 -9.04 -2.27 3.93
C ARG A 118 -9.13 -0.86 4.50
N ALA A 119 -8.36 -0.56 5.55
CA ALA A 119 -8.31 0.78 6.14
C ALA A 119 -7.79 1.81 5.13
N LEU A 120 -6.70 1.52 4.41
CA LEU A 120 -6.17 2.41 3.36
C LEU A 120 -7.19 2.65 2.25
N LYS A 121 -7.87 1.61 1.75
CA LYS A 121 -8.91 1.75 0.73
C LYS A 121 -10.05 2.65 1.21
N ALA A 122 -10.47 2.53 2.47
CA ALA A 122 -11.53 3.35 3.04
C ALA A 122 -11.12 4.83 3.15
N GLU A 123 -9.89 5.11 3.59
CA GLU A 123 -9.38 6.49 3.67
C GLU A 123 -9.22 7.12 2.30
N LEU A 124 -8.71 6.37 1.31
CA LEU A 124 -8.61 6.86 -0.07
C LEU A 124 -9.99 7.17 -0.66
N LEU A 125 -10.96 6.27 -0.47
CA LEU A 125 -12.33 6.47 -0.97
C LEU A 125 -12.97 7.71 -0.34
N ASP A 126 -12.83 7.88 0.99
CA ASP A 126 -13.30 9.07 1.69
C ASP A 126 -12.71 10.36 1.08
N LYS A 127 -11.41 10.38 0.77
CA LYS A 127 -10.79 11.58 0.16
C LYS A 127 -11.27 11.82 -1.26
N VAL A 128 -11.53 10.77 -2.02
CA VAL A 128 -12.03 10.90 -3.38
C VAL A 128 -13.49 11.41 -3.40
N GLU A 129 -14.34 10.89 -2.51
CA GLU A 129 -15.75 11.31 -2.40
C GLU A 129 -15.92 12.78 -1.97
N HIS A 130 -14.93 13.34 -1.27
CA HIS A 130 -14.91 14.72 -0.80
C HIS A 130 -13.90 15.60 -1.57
N LEU A 131 -13.47 15.19 -2.77
CA LEU A 131 -12.77 16.08 -3.69
C LEU A 131 -13.74 17.18 -4.11
N GLU A 132 -13.53 18.40 -3.60
CA GLU A 132 -14.18 19.60 -4.14
C GLU A 132 -13.81 19.76 -5.63
N PRO A 133 -14.79 20.10 -6.51
CA PRO A 133 -14.57 20.24 -7.95
C PRO A 133 -13.66 21.42 -8.34
#